data_AF-A0A2D8GK02-F1
#
_entry.id   AF-A0A2D8GK02-F1
#
_cell.length_a   1.000
_cell.length_b   1.000
_cell.length_c   1.000
_cell.angle_alpha   90.00
_cell.angle_beta   90.00
_cell.angle_gamma   90.00
#
_symmetry.space_group_name_H-M   'P 1'
#
loop_
_entity.id
_entity.type
_entity.pdbx_description
1 polymer ?
#
loop_
_entity_poly.entity_id
_entity_poly.type
_entity_poly.pdbx_seq_one_letter_code
_entity_poly.pdbx_strand_id
1 'polypeptide(L)'
;MTNRCKKNICMYTAVLIVGISQMTFSNSNELIMLDDFDPSPKVEWNFVADSVMGGVSSGEVLLGSDGSETFASMIGNVSTENNGGFIQFRSNLDERLDKEVKGVYLKVKGNGEKYYIHLRTRGTMLPWQYYQSAFLTQNGWAEIFLPLDSFMPSGSWLSKGVNPTSIRSIGVVAYGRDHVADIQVTEIGFYL
;
A
#
# COMPACT_ATOMS: atom_id res chain seq x y z
N MET A 1 71.04 24.18 -52.18
CA MET A 1 71.84 24.44 -50.97
C MET A 1 71.05 25.37 -50.07
N THR A 2 71.06 25.07 -48.76
CA THR A 2 70.60 25.90 -47.60
C THR A 2 69.12 26.30 -47.56
N ASN A 3 68.25 25.72 -46.71
CA ASN A 3 68.19 25.64 -45.23
C ASN A 3 67.15 26.64 -44.67
N ARG A 4 66.00 26.13 -44.22
CA ARG A 4 65.52 26.16 -42.82
C ARG A 4 63.99 26.06 -42.75
N CYS A 5 63.56 24.87 -42.34
CA CYS A 5 62.24 24.58 -41.79
C CYS A 5 62.11 25.29 -40.43
N LYS A 6 61.13 26.21 -40.27
CA LYS A 6 60.72 26.72 -38.95
C LYS A 6 59.60 25.83 -38.43
N LYS A 7 59.90 25.11 -37.34
CA LYS A 7 58.96 24.35 -36.51
C LYS A 7 57.88 25.31 -35.96
N ASN A 8 56.63 25.12 -36.37
CA ASN A 8 55.48 25.65 -35.64
C ASN A 8 55.15 24.69 -34.49
N ILE A 9 55.29 25.19 -33.26
CA ILE A 9 54.91 24.50 -32.03
C ILE A 9 53.38 24.52 -31.96
N CYS A 10 52.76 23.37 -32.22
CA CYS A 10 51.34 23.16 -32.04
C CYS A 10 51.11 22.77 -30.57
N MET A 11 50.68 23.74 -29.76
CA MET A 11 50.41 23.56 -28.33
C MET A 11 49.02 22.91 -28.17
N TYR A 12 48.98 21.58 -28.13
CA TYR A 12 47.76 20.84 -27.79
C TYR A 12 47.54 20.87 -26.27
N THR A 13 46.65 21.74 -25.80
CA THR A 13 46.11 21.64 -24.45
C THR A 13 45.09 20.49 -24.41
N ALA A 14 45.51 19.34 -23.90
CA ALA A 14 44.62 18.23 -23.59
C ALA A 14 43.70 18.63 -22.43
N VAL A 15 42.44 18.93 -22.72
CA VAL A 15 41.40 19.09 -21.69
C VAL A 15 40.99 17.68 -21.25
N LEU A 16 41.49 17.26 -20.10
CA LEU A 16 41.06 16.04 -19.42
C LEU A 16 39.64 16.28 -18.87
N ILE A 17 38.62 15.85 -19.62
CA ILE A 17 37.25 15.78 -19.14
C ILE A 17 37.20 14.59 -18.18
N VAL A 18 37.38 14.85 -16.89
CA VAL A 18 37.08 13.87 -15.84
C VAL A 18 35.57 13.69 -15.83
N GLY A 19 35.09 12.59 -16.41
CA GLY A 19 33.70 12.19 -16.35
C GLY A 19 33.30 11.92 -14.91
N ILE A 20 32.59 12.86 -14.29
CA ILE A 20 31.95 12.64 -13.00
C ILE A 20 30.78 11.69 -13.25
N SER A 21 31.00 10.40 -13.00
CA SER A 21 29.92 9.41 -12.93
C SER A 21 28.98 9.83 -11.81
N GLN A 22 27.79 10.33 -12.17
CA GLN A 22 26.76 10.65 -11.19
C GLN A 22 26.21 9.34 -10.65
N MET A 23 26.61 8.98 -9.43
CA MET A 23 25.97 7.88 -8.69
C MET A 23 24.53 8.30 -8.39
N THR A 24 23.59 7.69 -9.08
CA THR A 24 22.17 7.79 -8.76
C THR A 24 21.91 7.00 -7.49
N PHE A 25 21.68 7.68 -6.37
CA PHE A 25 21.19 7.03 -5.15
C PHE A 25 19.72 6.65 -5.37
N SER A 26 19.43 5.36 -5.47
CA SER A 26 18.07 4.83 -5.43
C SER A 26 17.62 4.80 -3.97
N ASN A 27 16.72 5.69 -3.57
CA ASN A 27 16.04 5.59 -2.27
C ASN A 27 15.00 4.46 -2.37
N SER A 28 15.38 3.23 -2.02
CA SER A 28 14.41 2.16 -1.78
C SER A 28 13.73 2.42 -0.42
N ASN A 29 12.40 2.49 -0.40
CA ASN A 29 11.67 2.48 0.87
C ASN A 29 11.95 1.15 1.58
N GLU A 30 12.34 1.20 2.85
CA GLU A 30 12.45 0.00 3.68
C GLU A 30 11.04 -0.48 4.03
N LEU A 31 10.76 -1.78 3.83
CA LEU A 31 9.45 -2.39 4.04
C LEU A 31 9.42 -3.18 5.34
N ILE A 32 8.40 -2.92 6.15
CA ILE A 32 8.01 -3.74 7.29
C ILE A 32 6.85 -4.61 6.83
N MET A 33 7.15 -5.85 6.46
CA MET A 33 6.16 -6.81 5.96
C MET A 33 5.24 -7.26 7.08
N LEU A 34 3.93 -7.09 6.90
CA LEU A 34 2.92 -7.68 7.79
C LEU A 34 2.55 -9.08 7.31
N ASP A 35 2.28 -9.23 6.01
CA ASP A 35 1.94 -10.50 5.42
C ASP A 35 2.31 -10.56 3.93
N ASP A 36 2.83 -11.70 3.49
CA ASP A 36 3.03 -12.08 2.08
C ASP A 36 2.24 -13.35 1.70
N PHE A 37 1.46 -13.88 2.65
CA PHE A 37 0.62 -15.07 2.51
C PHE A 37 1.37 -16.37 2.12
N ASP A 38 2.71 -16.39 2.12
CA ASP A 38 3.53 -17.52 1.68
C ASP A 38 4.29 -18.19 2.85
N PRO A 39 4.16 -19.52 3.05
CA PRO A 39 3.21 -20.46 2.43
C PRO A 39 1.80 -20.38 3.03
N SER A 40 1.63 -19.52 4.03
CA SER A 40 0.38 -19.30 4.77
C SER A 40 0.40 -17.90 5.40
N PRO A 41 -0.76 -17.35 5.78
CA PRO A 41 -0.83 -16.04 6.43
C PRO A 41 0.04 -15.96 7.67
N LYS A 42 0.78 -14.87 7.82
CA LYS A 42 1.62 -14.57 8.99
C LYS A 42 0.80 -13.99 10.14
N VAL A 43 -0.37 -13.42 9.84
CA VAL A 43 -1.31 -12.90 10.82
C VAL A 43 -2.73 -13.43 10.58
N GLU A 44 -3.56 -13.34 11.61
CA GLU A 44 -4.96 -13.78 11.50
C GLU A 44 -5.78 -12.75 10.72
N TRP A 45 -6.30 -13.15 9.56
CA TRP A 45 -7.20 -12.34 8.74
C TRP A 45 -8.65 -12.75 8.94
N ASN A 46 -9.50 -11.76 9.22
CA ASN A 46 -10.91 -11.94 9.49
C ASN A 46 -11.76 -11.22 8.44
N PHE A 47 -12.64 -11.95 7.76
CA PHE A 47 -13.64 -11.37 6.87
C PHE A 47 -14.80 -10.75 7.67
N VAL A 48 -15.26 -9.57 7.26
CA VAL A 48 -16.37 -8.85 7.88
C VAL A 48 -17.21 -8.18 6.78
N ALA A 49 -18.53 -8.32 6.87
CA ALA A 49 -19.50 -7.60 6.05
C ALA A 49 -20.40 -6.70 6.93
N ASP A 50 -21.24 -5.89 6.30
CA ASP A 50 -22.17 -4.94 6.93
C ASP A 50 -23.45 -5.56 7.53
N SER A 51 -23.50 -6.89 7.67
CA SER A 51 -24.70 -7.64 8.04
C SER A 51 -25.25 -7.35 9.44
N VAL A 52 -24.45 -6.82 10.36
CA VAL A 52 -24.86 -6.54 11.76
C VAL A 52 -26.02 -5.55 11.86
N MET A 53 -26.12 -4.60 10.93
CA MET A 53 -27.19 -3.58 10.91
C MET A 53 -28.25 -3.85 9.84
N GLY A 54 -28.31 -5.07 9.29
CA GLY A 54 -29.23 -5.45 8.22
C GLY A 54 -28.70 -5.19 6.81
N GLY A 55 -27.43 -4.79 6.68
CA GLY A 55 -26.74 -4.73 5.39
C GLY A 55 -26.77 -6.08 4.68
N VAL A 56 -26.79 -6.03 3.35
CA VAL A 56 -26.94 -7.22 2.49
C VAL A 56 -25.69 -7.50 1.66
N SER A 57 -24.56 -6.88 2.02
CA SER A 57 -23.29 -7.20 1.38
C SER A 57 -22.84 -8.61 1.77
N SER A 58 -22.21 -9.30 0.84
CA SER A 58 -21.80 -10.70 1.01
C SER A 58 -20.52 -10.98 0.25
N GLY A 59 -19.67 -11.84 0.78
CA GLY A 59 -18.42 -12.22 0.14
C GLY A 59 -17.61 -13.16 1.01
N GLU A 60 -16.37 -13.36 0.61
CA GLU A 60 -15.42 -14.21 1.31
C GLU A 60 -13.98 -13.75 1.06
N VAL A 61 -13.05 -14.27 1.87
CA VAL A 61 -11.62 -14.19 1.60
C VAL A 61 -11.05 -15.59 1.51
N LEU A 62 -10.34 -15.84 0.41
CA LEU A 62 -9.71 -17.11 0.10
C LEU A 62 -8.22 -16.90 -0.11
N LEU A 63 -7.42 -17.89 0.23
CA LEU A 63 -6.03 -17.93 -0.20
C LEU A 63 -5.96 -18.56 -1.58
N GLY A 64 -5.13 -17.98 -2.45
CA GLY A 64 -4.88 -18.48 -3.79
C GLY A 64 -3.41 -18.33 -4.15
N SER A 65 -3.04 -18.93 -5.28
CA SER A 65 -1.71 -18.77 -5.87
C SER A 65 -1.80 -18.64 -7.38
N ASP A 66 -0.88 -17.87 -7.96
CA ASP A 66 -0.70 -17.69 -9.41
C ASP A 66 0.81 -17.74 -9.70
N GLY A 67 1.26 -18.87 -10.24
CA GLY A 67 2.68 -19.15 -10.41
C GLY A 67 3.39 -19.27 -9.06
N SER A 68 4.31 -18.34 -8.78
CA SER A 68 5.07 -18.27 -7.53
C SER A 68 4.49 -17.28 -6.51
N GLU A 69 3.42 -16.56 -6.85
CA GLU A 69 2.82 -15.56 -5.97
C GLU A 69 1.66 -16.19 -5.21
N THR A 70 1.68 -16.11 -3.88
CA THR A 70 0.56 -16.46 -3.00
C THR A 70 -0.17 -15.19 -2.59
N PHE A 71 -1.49 -15.23 -2.48
CA PHE A 71 -2.29 -14.05 -2.19
C PHE A 71 -3.56 -14.34 -1.41
N ALA A 72 -4.06 -13.33 -0.69
CA ALA A 72 -5.44 -13.28 -0.24
C ALA A 72 -6.33 -12.65 -1.32
N SER A 73 -7.44 -13.31 -1.63
CA SER A 73 -8.44 -12.89 -2.62
C SER A 73 -9.75 -12.56 -1.92
N MET A 74 -10.17 -11.31 -1.94
CA MET A 74 -11.49 -10.88 -1.47
C MET A 74 -12.43 -10.73 -2.65
N ILE A 75 -13.50 -11.53 -2.66
CA ILE A 75 -14.53 -11.52 -3.70
C ILE A 75 -15.89 -11.36 -3.04
N GLY A 76 -16.77 -10.55 -3.63
CA GLY A 76 -18.13 -10.41 -3.12
C GLY A 76 -18.94 -9.30 -3.78
N ASN A 77 -20.14 -9.09 -3.27
CA ASN A 77 -21.04 -8.00 -3.67
C ASN A 77 -21.17 -7.02 -2.50
N VAL A 78 -20.93 -5.75 -2.78
CA VAL A 78 -21.22 -4.64 -1.86
C VAL A 78 -22.54 -4.01 -2.26
N SER A 79 -23.41 -3.79 -1.29
CA SER A 79 -24.69 -3.09 -1.44
C SER A 79 -24.84 -2.04 -0.35
N THR A 80 -25.26 -0.84 -0.74
CA THR A 80 -25.56 0.29 0.14
C THR A 80 -26.98 0.25 0.71
N GLU A 81 -27.76 -0.77 0.35
CA GLU A 81 -29.07 -1.03 0.95
C GLU A 81 -28.96 -1.24 2.47
N ASN A 82 -30.03 -0.88 3.19
CA ASN A 82 -30.13 -1.00 4.66
C ASN A 82 -29.01 -0.29 5.44
N ASN A 83 -28.49 0.81 4.89
CA ASN A 83 -27.36 1.57 5.47
C ASN A 83 -26.07 0.72 5.57
N GLY A 84 -25.94 -0.29 4.71
CA GLY A 84 -24.72 -1.07 4.55
C GLY A 84 -23.69 -0.33 3.70
N GLY A 85 -23.00 -1.10 2.87
CA GLY A 85 -22.04 -0.64 1.88
C GLY A 85 -20.62 -1.07 2.17
N PHE A 86 -20.38 -2.22 2.82
CA PHE A 86 -19.01 -2.74 2.89
C PHE A 86 -18.85 -4.27 2.99
N ILE A 87 -17.74 -4.73 2.41
CA ILE A 87 -17.05 -5.97 2.81
C ILE A 87 -15.57 -5.66 3.04
N GLN A 88 -14.94 -6.40 3.94
CA GLN A 88 -13.52 -6.25 4.25
C GLN A 88 -12.91 -7.53 4.75
N PHE A 89 -11.59 -7.62 4.67
CA PHE A 89 -10.80 -8.45 5.56
C PHE A 89 -9.80 -7.60 6.30
N ARG A 90 -9.60 -7.94 7.57
CA ARG A 90 -8.76 -7.16 8.49
C ARG A 90 -7.97 -8.05 9.41
N SER A 91 -6.87 -7.51 9.89
CA SER A 91 -6.06 -8.13 10.94
C SER A 91 -5.77 -7.14 12.06
N ASN A 92 -5.47 -7.66 13.24
CA ASN A 92 -4.88 -6.88 14.32
C ASN A 92 -3.36 -6.89 14.17
N LEU A 93 -2.70 -5.84 14.66
CA LEU A 93 -1.25 -5.82 14.78
C LEU A 93 -0.88 -6.30 16.18
N ASP A 94 -0.11 -7.37 16.26
CA ASP A 94 0.41 -7.90 17.52
C ASP A 94 1.54 -7.02 18.08
N GLU A 95 2.33 -6.44 17.18
CA GLU A 95 3.46 -5.57 17.53
C GLU A 95 3.17 -4.09 17.29
N ARG A 96 3.87 -3.24 18.05
CA ARG A 96 3.81 -1.79 17.88
C ARG A 96 4.73 -1.38 16.73
N LEU A 97 4.20 -0.60 15.81
CA LEU A 97 5.01 0.03 14.77
C LEU A 97 5.94 1.10 15.33
N ASP A 98 7.07 1.30 14.66
CA ASP A 98 7.98 2.41 14.92
C ASP A 98 7.31 3.76 14.60
N LYS A 99 7.77 4.83 15.25
CA LYS A 99 7.37 6.21 14.95
C LYS A 99 7.83 6.68 13.55
N GLU A 100 8.83 6.03 12.98
CA GLU A 100 9.41 6.37 11.67
C GLU A 100 8.57 5.86 10.50
N VAL A 101 7.58 5.00 10.74
CA VAL A 101 6.65 4.52 9.71
C VAL A 101 5.97 5.70 9.01
N LYS A 102 6.18 5.79 7.69
CA LYS A 102 5.63 6.83 6.82
C LYS A 102 4.26 6.47 6.25
N GLY A 103 3.94 5.19 6.12
CA GLY A 103 2.70 4.77 5.46
C GLY A 103 2.48 3.27 5.40
N VAL A 104 1.39 2.91 4.73
CA VAL A 104 1.02 1.54 4.38
C VAL A 104 1.56 1.20 3.00
N TYR A 105 2.05 -0.01 2.85
CA TYR A 105 2.46 -0.61 1.57
C TYR A 105 1.55 -1.82 1.27
N LEU A 106 1.22 -2.00 0.00
CA LEU A 106 0.54 -3.20 -0.48
C LEU A 106 0.88 -3.50 -1.95
N LYS A 107 1.02 -4.78 -2.30
CA LYS A 107 1.13 -5.27 -3.68
C LYS A 107 -0.19 -5.95 -4.04
N VAL A 108 -0.91 -5.38 -5.00
CA VAL A 108 -2.31 -5.72 -5.28
C VAL A 108 -2.62 -5.85 -6.77
N LYS A 109 -3.64 -6.64 -7.07
CA LYS A 109 -4.26 -6.80 -8.39
C LYS A 109 -5.78 -6.80 -8.18
N GLY A 110 -6.55 -6.29 -9.13
CA GLY A 110 -8.00 -6.30 -9.01
C GLY A 110 -8.72 -5.83 -10.26
N ASN A 111 -10.04 -5.72 -10.16
CA ASN A 111 -10.95 -5.43 -11.26
C ASN A 111 -10.99 -3.97 -11.74
N GLY A 112 -10.03 -3.13 -11.36
CA GLY A 112 -10.00 -1.71 -11.76
C GLY A 112 -10.82 -0.79 -10.85
N GLU A 113 -11.48 -1.35 -9.83
CA GLU A 113 -12.34 -0.63 -8.92
C GLU A 113 -11.53 0.08 -7.82
N LYS A 114 -12.19 1.04 -7.15
CA LYS A 114 -11.66 1.75 -5.98
C LYS A 114 -11.90 0.96 -4.70
N TYR A 115 -10.82 0.79 -3.93
CA TYR A 115 -10.79 0.15 -2.62
C TYR A 115 -10.15 1.09 -1.59
N TYR A 116 -10.15 0.68 -0.33
CA TYR A 116 -9.62 1.46 0.77
C TYR A 116 -8.77 0.60 1.70
N ILE A 117 -7.76 1.21 2.29
CA ILE A 117 -7.19 0.70 3.54
C ILE A 117 -7.88 1.39 4.70
N HIS A 118 -8.40 0.62 5.64
CA HIS A 118 -8.88 1.10 6.92
C HIS A 118 -7.83 0.83 8.00
N LEU A 119 -7.42 1.88 8.71
CA LEU A 119 -6.59 1.79 9.90
C LEU A 119 -7.43 2.07 11.15
N ARG A 120 -7.21 1.27 12.18
CA ARG A 120 -7.70 1.55 13.53
C ARG A 120 -6.52 1.80 14.44
N THR A 121 -6.67 2.80 15.30
CA THR A 121 -5.68 3.14 16.33
C THR A 121 -6.22 2.88 17.72
N ARG A 122 -5.38 2.95 18.76
CA ARG A 122 -5.85 2.91 20.15
C ARG A 122 -6.85 4.03 20.50
N GLY A 123 -6.88 5.12 19.73
CA GLY A 123 -7.89 6.18 19.87
C GLY A 123 -9.24 5.87 19.20
N THR A 124 -9.34 4.84 18.36
CA THR A 124 -10.59 4.43 17.69
C THR A 124 -11.45 3.54 18.59
N MET A 125 -11.95 4.09 19.70
CA MET A 125 -12.65 3.33 20.74
C MET A 125 -13.97 2.70 20.28
N LEU A 126 -14.65 3.32 19.31
CA LEU A 126 -15.96 2.86 18.82
C LEU A 126 -15.79 1.95 17.59
N PRO A 127 -16.70 0.98 17.36
CA PRO A 127 -16.54 0.00 16.28
C PRO A 127 -16.62 0.61 14.87
N TRP A 128 -17.32 1.73 14.70
CA TRP A 128 -17.41 2.46 13.43
C TRP A 128 -16.28 3.47 13.21
N GLN A 129 -15.34 3.61 14.15
CA GLN A 129 -14.22 4.54 14.01
C GLN A 129 -13.04 3.88 13.30
N TYR A 130 -12.63 4.51 12.21
CA TYR A 130 -11.46 4.16 11.42
C TYR A 130 -10.85 5.41 10.78
N TYR A 131 -9.65 5.27 10.25
CA TYR A 131 -9.05 6.17 9.27
C TYR A 131 -9.00 5.45 7.94
N GLN A 132 -9.25 6.13 6.84
CA GLN A 132 -9.28 5.51 5.52
C GLN A 132 -8.40 6.26 4.51
N SER A 133 -7.73 5.52 3.65
CA SER A 133 -7.08 6.03 2.45
C SER A 133 -7.48 5.17 1.26
N ALA A 134 -7.77 5.82 0.13
CA ALA A 134 -8.29 5.17 -1.06
C ALA A 134 -7.17 4.82 -2.05
N PHE A 135 -7.36 3.73 -2.79
CA PHE A 135 -6.50 3.37 -3.92
C PHE A 135 -7.32 2.72 -5.03
N LEU A 136 -6.78 2.74 -6.25
CA LEU A 136 -7.34 2.04 -7.40
C LEU A 136 -6.58 0.74 -7.61
N THR A 137 -7.29 -0.31 -7.99
CA THR A 137 -6.66 -1.54 -8.48
C THR A 137 -6.52 -1.51 -10.00
N GLN A 138 -5.75 -2.44 -10.55
CA GLN A 138 -5.62 -2.66 -11.98
C GLN A 138 -5.50 -4.16 -12.26
N ASN A 139 -5.68 -4.56 -13.52
CA ASN A 139 -5.73 -5.98 -13.93
C ASN A 139 -4.39 -6.74 -13.74
N GLY A 140 -3.33 -6.08 -13.32
CA GLY A 140 -2.03 -6.68 -13.01
C GLY A 140 -1.51 -6.23 -11.64
N TRP A 141 -0.49 -6.93 -11.13
CA TRP A 141 0.14 -6.58 -9.88
C TRP A 141 0.71 -5.16 -9.92
N ALA A 142 0.39 -4.37 -8.89
CA ALA A 142 0.89 -3.04 -8.67
C ALA A 142 1.24 -2.86 -7.20
N GLU A 143 2.35 -2.17 -6.96
CA GLU A 143 2.71 -1.68 -5.64
C GLU A 143 2.01 -0.34 -5.39
N ILE A 144 1.38 -0.23 -4.23
CA ILE A 144 0.69 0.97 -3.77
C ILE A 144 1.33 1.40 -2.45
N PHE A 145 1.67 2.69 -2.38
CA PHE A 145 2.18 3.32 -1.17
C PHE A 145 1.17 4.37 -0.71
N LEU A 146 0.65 4.22 0.50
CA LEU A 146 -0.32 5.13 1.10
C LEU A 146 0.32 5.85 2.29
N PRO A 147 0.80 7.08 2.11
CA PRO A 147 1.32 7.90 3.20
C PRO A 147 0.30 8.06 4.33
N LEU A 148 0.73 8.08 5.59
CA LEU A 148 -0.16 8.23 6.74
C LEU A 148 -0.95 9.55 6.74
N ASP A 149 -0.46 10.60 6.08
CA ASP A 149 -1.15 11.88 5.93
C ASP A 149 -2.33 11.83 4.94
N SER A 150 -2.39 10.83 4.06
CA SER A 150 -3.50 10.59 3.15
C SER A 150 -4.73 9.98 3.84
N PHE A 151 -4.56 9.48 5.07
CA PHE A 151 -5.61 8.80 5.82
C PHE A 151 -6.56 9.77 6.51
N MET A 152 -7.80 9.80 6.03
CA MET A 152 -8.85 10.67 6.57
C MET A 152 -9.63 9.96 7.68
N PRO A 153 -9.92 10.65 8.81
CA PRO A 153 -10.74 10.08 9.87
C PRO A 153 -12.20 9.93 9.43
N SER A 154 -12.83 8.84 9.86
CA SER A 154 -14.27 8.57 9.68
C SER A 154 -15.21 9.55 10.41
N GLY A 155 -14.70 10.32 11.38
CA GLY A 155 -15.50 11.27 12.15
C GLY A 155 -14.67 12.37 12.78
N SER A 156 -15.32 13.50 13.06
CA SER A 156 -14.69 14.75 13.54
C SER A 156 -14.09 14.66 14.95
N TRP A 157 -14.42 13.63 15.71
CA TRP A 157 -13.89 13.41 17.06
C TRP A 157 -12.54 12.68 17.08
N LEU A 158 -12.08 12.18 15.93
CA LEU A 158 -10.76 11.58 15.79
C LEU A 158 -9.69 12.65 15.50
N SER A 159 -8.44 12.33 15.84
CA SER A 159 -7.28 13.12 15.40
C SER A 159 -7.29 13.26 13.87
N LYS A 160 -6.76 14.36 13.35
CA LYS A 160 -6.60 14.54 11.90
C LYS A 160 -5.49 13.69 11.31
N GLY A 161 -4.49 13.32 12.11
CA GLY A 161 -3.36 12.50 11.69
C GLY A 161 -3.36 11.14 12.37
N VAL A 162 -2.88 10.14 11.64
CA VAL A 162 -2.61 8.79 12.17
C VAL A 162 -1.26 8.79 12.87
N ASN A 163 -1.23 8.43 14.16
CA ASN A 163 0.01 8.17 14.87
C ASN A 163 0.43 6.69 14.63
N PRO A 164 1.56 6.41 13.95
CA PRO A 164 1.95 5.05 13.60
C PRO A 164 2.06 4.12 14.80
N THR A 165 2.68 4.59 15.88
CA THR A 165 2.85 3.82 17.13
C THR A 165 1.52 3.45 17.84
N SER A 166 0.40 4.02 17.39
CA SER A 166 -0.93 3.78 17.92
C SER A 166 -1.80 2.89 17.03
N ILE A 167 -1.36 2.58 15.81
CA ILE A 167 -2.04 1.65 14.91
C ILE A 167 -2.12 0.28 15.59
N ARG A 168 -3.29 -0.35 15.49
CA ARG A 168 -3.57 -1.66 16.10
C ARG A 168 -4.28 -2.63 15.17
N SER A 169 -4.78 -2.15 14.03
CA SER A 169 -5.43 -2.99 13.03
C SER A 169 -5.40 -2.29 11.68
N ILE A 170 -5.27 -3.12 10.65
CA ILE A 170 -5.33 -2.75 9.23
C ILE A 170 -6.37 -3.64 8.54
N GLY A 171 -7.10 -3.08 7.58
CA GLY A 171 -8.02 -3.84 6.76
C GLY A 171 -8.07 -3.32 5.32
N VAL A 172 -8.31 -4.23 4.39
CA VAL A 172 -8.57 -3.95 2.98
C VAL A 172 -10.08 -3.99 2.78
N VAL A 173 -10.64 -2.93 2.21
CA VAL A 173 -12.08 -2.67 2.28
C VAL A 173 -12.63 -2.26 0.91
N ALA A 174 -13.71 -2.91 0.52
CA ALA A 174 -14.61 -2.45 -0.53
C ALA A 174 -15.75 -1.67 0.14
N TYR A 175 -15.90 -0.36 -0.15
CA TYR A 175 -16.71 0.55 0.67
C TYR A 175 -17.50 1.60 -0.13
N GLY A 176 -18.70 1.91 0.35
CA GLY A 176 -19.40 3.17 0.12
C GLY A 176 -20.16 3.27 -1.20
N ARG A 177 -20.33 2.16 -1.92
CA ARG A 177 -21.11 2.09 -3.17
C ARG A 177 -21.44 0.65 -3.54
N ASP A 178 -22.46 0.48 -4.36
CA ASP A 178 -22.81 -0.81 -4.94
C ASP A 178 -21.75 -1.21 -5.98
N HIS A 179 -21.15 -2.38 -5.82
CA HIS A 179 -20.20 -2.96 -6.78
C HIS A 179 -19.86 -4.41 -6.47
N VAL A 180 -19.28 -5.09 -7.47
CA VAL A 180 -18.59 -6.37 -7.27
C VAL A 180 -17.17 -6.08 -6.80
N ALA A 181 -16.81 -6.62 -5.65
CA ALA A 181 -15.44 -6.65 -5.16
C ALA A 181 -14.73 -7.87 -5.74
N ASP A 182 -13.55 -7.64 -6.30
CA ASP A 182 -12.61 -8.65 -6.78
C ASP A 182 -11.21 -8.04 -6.71
N ILE A 183 -10.51 -8.37 -5.62
CA ILE A 183 -9.18 -7.87 -5.30
C ILE A 183 -8.32 -8.98 -4.70
N GLN A 184 -7.08 -9.03 -5.16
CA GLN A 184 -6.02 -9.92 -4.70
C GLN A 184 -4.90 -9.09 -4.08
N VAL A 185 -4.40 -9.52 -2.93
CA VAL A 185 -3.29 -8.89 -2.20
C VAL A 185 -2.23 -9.95 -1.95
N THR A 186 -1.04 -9.75 -2.50
CA THR A 186 0.09 -10.67 -2.31
C THR A 186 1.06 -10.18 -1.26
N GLU A 187 1.15 -8.87 -1.04
CA GLU A 187 1.95 -8.30 0.06
C GLU A 187 1.17 -7.17 0.71
N ILE A 188 1.27 -7.06 2.03
CA ILE A 188 0.74 -5.93 2.79
C ILE A 188 1.64 -5.64 4.00
N GLY A 189 1.83 -4.36 4.31
CA GLY A 189 2.71 -3.95 5.39
C GLY A 189 2.82 -2.44 5.52
N PHE A 190 3.97 -2.00 6.00
CA PHE A 190 4.30 -0.59 6.23
C PHE A 190 5.64 -0.26 5.59
N TYR A 191 5.92 1.03 5.42
CA TYR A 191 7.22 1.49 4.94
C TYR A 191 7.75 2.67 5.76
N LEU A 192 9.09 2.79 5.78
CA LEU A 192 9.83 3.81 6.52
C LEU A 192 10.26 5.01 5.67
#